data_AF-R6YWW8-F1
#
_entry.id   AF-R6YWW8-F1
#
_cell.length_a   1.000
_cell.length_b   1.000
_cell.length_c   1.000
_cell.angle_alpha   90.00
_cell.angle_beta   90.00
_cell.angle_gamma   90.00
#
_symmetry.space_group_name_H-M   'P 1'
#
loop_
_entity.id
_entity.type
_entity.pdbx_description
1 polymer ?
#
loop_
_entity_poly.entity_id
_entity_poly.type
_entity_poly.pdbx_seq_one_letter_code
_entity_poly.pdbx_strand_id
1 'polypeptide(L)' 'MNYADIKQYDVANGLGIRVSLFVSGCTHHCKNCFNKENWDLQF' A
#
# COMPACT_ATOMS: atom_id res chain seq x y z
N MET A 1 -1.83 -3.10 -12.78
CA MET A 1 -1.93 -3.09 -11.31
C MET A 1 -0.64 -3.71 -10.84
N ASN A 2 0.33 -2.88 -10.44
CA ASN A 2 1.65 -3.38 -10.03
C ASN A 2 1.68 -3.49 -8.50
N TYR A 3 2.47 -4.41 -7.99
CA TYR A 3 2.55 -4.68 -6.56
C TYR A 3 3.68 -3.85 -5.98
N ALA A 4 3.33 -2.94 -5.08
CA ALA A 4 4.29 -2.09 -4.40
C ALA A 4 4.97 -2.85 -3.24
N ASP A 5 4.19 -3.64 -2.50
CA ASP A 5 4.71 -4.45 -1.39
C ASP A 5 3.73 -5.57 -1.00
N ILE A 6 4.24 -6.61 -0.36
CA ILE A 6 3.45 -7.66 0.26
C ILE A 6 3.92 -7.90 1.70
N LYS A 7 3.03 -7.65 2.66
CA LYS A 7 3.27 -7.96 4.07
C LYS A 7 2.56 -9.25 4.43
N GLN A 8 3.32 -10.32 4.65
CA GLN A 8 2.77 -11.66 4.89
C GLN A 8 2.16 -11.84 6.30
N TYR A 9 2.58 -11.04 7.27
CA TYR A 9 2.14 -11.12 8.68
C TYR A 9 1.81 -9.73 9.21
N ASP A 10 0.76 -9.13 8.68
CA ASP A 10 0.29 -7.79 9.02
C ASP A 10 -0.81 -7.84 10.09
N VAL A 11 -0.61 -7.09 11.17
CA VAL A 11 -1.54 -6.95 12.29
C VAL A 11 -2.12 -5.53 12.39
N ALA A 12 -1.68 -4.62 11.52
CA ALA A 12 -2.08 -3.21 11.52
C ALA A 12 -3.29 -2.94 10.61
N ASN A 13 -3.49 -3.76 9.57
CA ASN A 13 -4.53 -3.55 8.54
C ASN A 13 -5.74 -4.49 8.68
N GLY A 14 -6.16 -4.75 9.91
CA GLY A 14 -7.35 -5.54 10.24
C GLY A 14 -7.17 -6.41 11.49
N LEU A 15 -8.24 -7.07 11.92
CA LEU A 15 -8.19 -7.97 13.08
C LEU A 15 -7.46 -9.28 12.73
N GLY A 16 -6.59 -9.73 13.64
CA GLY A 16 -5.79 -10.94 13.49
C GLY A 16 -4.52 -10.74 12.65
N ILE A 17 -3.88 -11.84 12.26
CA ILE A 17 -2.71 -11.83 11.37
C ILE A 17 -3.21 -11.97 9.92
N ARG A 18 -2.79 -11.06 9.05
CA ARG A 18 -3.26 -10.96 7.66
C ARG A 18 -2.09 -10.90 6.68
N VAL A 19 -2.38 -11.23 5.42
CA VAL A 19 -1.52 -10.86 4.31
C VAL A 19 -2.08 -9.59 3.70
N SER A 20 -1.29 -8.52 3.67
CA SER A 20 -1.65 -7.25 3.02
C SER A 20 -0.86 -7.09 1.73
N LEU A 21 -1.58 -6.86 0.63
CA LEU A 21 -1.00 -6.52 -0.67
C LEU A 21 -1.18 -5.02 -0.90
N PHE A 22 -0.08 -4.29 -0.98
CA PHE A 22 -0.06 -2.89 -1.38
C PHE A 22 0.18 -2.83 -2.88
N VAL A 23 -0.66 -2.05 -3.57
CA VAL A 23 -0.56 -1.83 -5.02
C VAL A 23 -0.10 -0.41 -5.31
N SER A 24 0.57 -0.23 -6.44
CA SER A 24 0.99 1.09 -6.92
C SER A 24 -0.09 1.78 -7.76
N GLY A 25 -0.08 3.11 -7.70
CA GLY A 25 -1.03 4.00 -8.36
C GLY A 25 -2.05 4.63 -7.42
N CYS A 26 -1.96 5.95 -7.21
CA CYS A 26 -2.98 6.71 -6.48
C CYS A 26 -3.10 8.14 -6.99
N THR A 27 -4.26 8.51 -7.57
CA THR A 27 -4.49 9.83 -8.17
C THR A 27 -4.83 10.94 -7.15
N HIS A 28 -5.00 10.59 -5.88
CA HIS A 28 -5.50 11.51 -4.86
C HIS A 28 -4.42 12.45 -4.31
N HIS A 29 -3.15 12.04 -4.37
CA HIS A 29 -1.99 12.80 -3.89
C HIS A 29 -2.21 13.51 -2.53
N CYS A 30 -2.80 12.78 -1.57
CA CYS A 30 -3.23 13.34 -0.30
C CYS A 30 -2.08 14.02 0.47
N LYS A 31 -2.38 15.16 1.10
CA LYS A 31 -1.44 15.80 2.04
C LYS A 31 -1.10 14.82 3.16
N ASN A 32 0.20 14.65 3.43
CA ASN A 32 0.74 13.72 4.43
C ASN A 32 0.40 12.23 4.19
N CYS A 33 0.22 11.81 2.94
CA CYS A 33 0.15 10.38 2.62
C CYS A 33 1.37 9.65 3.19
N PHE A 34 1.14 8.49 3.80
CA PHE A 34 2.19 7.65 4.39
C PHE A 34 3.00 6.92 3.31
N ASN A 35 2.39 6.63 2.16
CA ASN A 35 2.99 5.89 1.04
C ASN A 35 3.00 6.76 -0.23
N LYS A 36 3.73 7.88 -0.23
CA LYS A 36 3.75 8.83 -1.35
C LYS A 36 4.45 8.25 -2.57
N GLU A 37 5.44 7.41 -2.34
CA GLU A 37 6.16 6.65 -3.35
C GLU A 37 5.24 5.76 -4.19
N ASN A 38 4.16 5.24 -3.58
CA ASN A 38 3.19 4.38 -4.25
C ASN A 38 2.19 5.16 -5.14
N TRP A 39 2.32 6.48 -5.25
CA TRP A 39 1.49 7.27 -6.15
C TRP A 39 1.80 6.98 -7.63
N ASP A 40 3.08 6.70 -7.92
CA ASP A 40 3.49 6.34 -9.26
C ASP A 40 2.80 5.04 -9.69
N LEU A 41 2.17 5.07 -10.87
CA LEU A 41 1.49 3.92 -11.46
C LEU A 41 2.47 2.82 -11.89
N GLN A 42 3.75 3.14 -12.02
CA GLN A 42 4.81 2.23 -12.46
C GLN A 42 5.83 1.91 -11.35
N PHE A 43 5.53 2.29 -10.10
CA PHE A 43 6.29 1.84 -8.93
C PHE A 43 6.31 0.31 -8.86
#